data_AF-A0A329VNJ7-F1
#
_entry.id   AF-A0A329VNJ7-F1
#
_cell.length_a   1.000
_cell.length_b   1.000
_cell.length_c   1.000
_cell.angle_alpha   90.00
_cell.angle_beta   90.00
_cell.angle_gamma   90.00
#
_symmetry.space_group_name_H-M   'P 1'
#
loop_
_entity.id
_entity.type
_entity.pdbx_description
1 polymer ?
#
loop_
_entity_poly.entity_id
_entity_poly.type
_entity_poly.pdbx_seq_one_letter_code
_entity_poly.pdbx_strand_id
1 'polypeptide(L)'
;MSEIIKPENECPFDPKQYECHGVIAPVGSFSWALIQLKLRKLVARSVWRDKKMYLAITPRVNNLTVEEGSAYAVDGVAVGTKYDYLTHIDLRNEHGNFVPWQPTQEDMMACDWEFVKETVKPKPKPPAKPAYQLKARLTVGEHKSQYFGYADIHGTTTDYSMGRWEEISNNTLIPKNIREFSVAHSNHSPPHCFVISEKNNSSEIKEQLGSKRLIIKCLNKEYDLGVAEIYYVITLLYKQTEDSSALEELFVSSVGKTFEIEFNFFDD
;
A
#
# COMPACT_ATOMS: atom_id res chain seq x y z
N MET A 1 32.77 -7.43 38.62
CA MET A 1 32.07 -6.43 37.79
C MET A 1 33.11 -5.76 36.88
N SER A 2 33.55 -6.41 35.81
CA SER A 2 34.54 -5.82 34.88
C SER A 2 34.85 -6.71 33.67
N GLU A 3 33.84 -7.31 33.04
CA GLU A 3 34.00 -7.96 31.71
C GLU A 3 33.09 -7.34 30.63
N ILE A 4 32.25 -6.36 30.95
CA ILE A 4 31.02 -6.13 30.16
C ILE A 4 31.04 -4.87 29.27
N ILE A 5 32.05 -3.99 29.34
CA ILE A 5 32.10 -2.83 28.42
C ILE A 5 33.52 -2.69 27.87
N LYS A 6 33.75 -3.32 26.73
CA LYS A 6 34.89 -3.05 25.88
C LYS A 6 34.57 -1.79 25.05
N PRO A 7 35.40 -0.74 25.04
CA PRO A 7 35.09 0.52 24.34
C PRO A 7 34.89 0.35 22.82
N GLU A 8 35.46 -0.70 22.22
CA GLU A 8 35.25 -1.08 20.83
C GLU A 8 33.86 -1.69 20.53
N ASN A 9 33.13 -2.12 21.56
CA ASN A 9 31.82 -2.75 21.42
C ASN A 9 30.70 -1.76 21.76
N GLU A 10 29.75 -1.60 20.83
CA GLU A 10 28.50 -0.88 21.10
C GLU A 10 27.74 -1.58 22.25
N CYS A 11 27.12 -0.78 23.12
CA CYS A 11 26.23 -1.32 24.14
C CYS A 11 25.11 -2.13 23.47
N PRO A 12 24.88 -3.40 23.85
CA PRO A 12 23.79 -4.19 23.31
C PRO A 12 22.45 -3.47 23.48
N PHE A 13 21.69 -3.35 22.40
CA PHE A 13 20.35 -2.78 22.46
C PHE A 13 19.32 -3.88 22.73
N ASP A 14 18.75 -3.90 23.94
CA ASP A 14 17.59 -4.70 24.28
C ASP A 14 16.37 -3.79 24.46
N PRO A 15 15.38 -3.81 23.55
CA PRO A 15 14.17 -3.01 23.66
C PRO A 15 13.44 -3.17 25.01
N LYS A 16 13.52 -4.35 25.63
CA LYS A 16 12.84 -4.64 26.90
C LYS A 16 13.37 -3.80 28.07
N GLN A 17 14.62 -3.33 27.99
CA GLN A 17 15.19 -2.42 29.00
C GLN A 17 14.47 -1.06 29.06
N TYR A 18 13.70 -0.72 28.02
CA TYR A 18 12.93 0.51 27.92
C TYR A 18 11.42 0.30 28.15
N GLU A 19 10.98 -0.95 28.38
CA GLU A 19 9.62 -1.31 28.75
C GLU A 19 9.42 -1.19 30.28
N CYS A 20 9.33 0.06 30.75
CA CYS A 20 8.85 0.56 32.05
C CYS A 20 9.22 -0.20 33.36
N HIS A 21 10.16 0.36 34.14
CA HIS A 21 10.17 0.53 35.62
C HIS A 21 11.37 1.45 36.03
N GLY A 22 11.38 2.71 35.58
CA GLY A 22 12.44 3.69 35.89
C GLY A 22 12.31 4.98 35.07
N VAL A 23 12.96 6.07 35.54
CA VAL A 23 12.85 7.47 35.04
C VAL A 23 12.65 7.53 33.51
N ILE A 24 11.41 7.79 33.11
CA ILE A 24 11.02 7.96 31.70
C ILE A 24 11.43 9.38 31.31
N ALA A 25 12.27 9.52 30.29
CA ALA A 25 12.62 10.83 29.75
C ALA A 25 11.34 11.60 29.35
N PRO A 26 11.21 12.90 29.70
CA PRO A 26 10.01 13.67 29.37
C PRO A 26 9.73 13.64 27.87
N VAL A 27 8.47 13.36 27.49
CA VAL A 27 8.04 13.43 26.09
C VAL A 27 8.41 14.80 25.52
N GLY A 28 8.99 14.82 24.32
CA GLY A 28 9.48 16.05 23.70
C GLY A 28 10.94 16.38 23.98
N SER A 29 11.57 15.80 25.01
CA SER A 29 13.00 16.00 25.27
C SER A 29 13.90 15.25 24.30
N PHE A 30 15.15 15.70 24.16
CA PHE A 30 16.15 14.96 23.38
C PHE A 30 16.41 13.56 23.90
N SER A 31 16.45 13.38 25.22
CA SER A 31 16.59 12.06 25.85
C SER A 31 15.44 11.12 25.44
N TRP A 32 14.22 11.63 25.36
CA TRP A 32 13.08 10.87 24.85
C TRP A 32 13.24 10.56 23.36
N ALA A 33 13.65 11.53 22.55
CA ALA A 33 13.89 11.35 21.11
C ALA A 33 14.95 10.28 20.85
N LEU A 34 16.03 10.25 21.63
CA LEU A 34 17.07 9.23 21.52
C LEU A 34 16.56 7.83 21.86
N ILE A 35 15.69 7.70 22.87
CA ILE A 35 15.02 6.43 23.19
C ILE A 35 14.15 5.99 22.00
N GLN A 36 13.37 6.91 21.43
CA GLN A 36 12.53 6.60 20.26
C GLN A 36 13.35 6.18 19.04
N LEU A 37 14.48 6.85 18.78
CA LEU A 37 15.42 6.47 17.73
C LEU A 37 15.94 5.06 17.95
N LYS A 38 16.42 4.72 19.15
CA LYS A 38 16.87 3.35 19.47
C LYS A 38 15.76 2.31 19.23
N LEU A 39 14.51 2.66 19.52
CA LEU A 39 13.31 1.86 19.21
C LEU A 39 12.88 1.88 17.72
N ARG A 40 13.75 2.37 16.82
CA ARG A 40 13.55 2.45 15.37
C ARG A 40 12.37 3.33 14.95
N LYS A 41 12.02 4.34 15.75
CA LYS A 41 11.01 5.34 15.40
C LYS A 41 11.67 6.55 14.77
N LEU A 42 10.95 7.18 13.83
CA LEU A 42 11.37 8.45 13.22
C LEU A 42 10.95 9.61 14.13
N VAL A 43 11.88 10.50 14.41
CA VAL A 43 11.64 11.69 15.22
C VAL A 43 12.16 12.94 14.55
N ALA A 44 11.55 14.08 14.81
CA ALA A 44 11.95 15.36 14.28
C ALA A 44 11.72 16.47 15.31
N ARG A 45 12.43 17.59 15.15
CA ARG A 45 12.07 18.84 15.81
C ARG A 45 10.76 19.37 15.22
N SER A 46 9.93 20.05 16.00
CA SER A 46 8.68 20.64 15.50
C SER A 46 8.92 21.61 14.34
N VAL A 47 10.02 22.37 14.38
CA VAL A 47 10.44 23.34 13.34
C VAL A 47 10.91 22.69 12.04
N TRP A 48 11.12 21.36 12.03
CA TRP A 48 11.52 20.59 10.86
C TRP A 48 10.35 20.00 10.08
N ARG A 49 9.13 20.05 10.65
CA ARG A 49 7.95 19.36 10.14
C ARG A 49 7.61 19.75 8.69
N ASP A 50 7.52 21.06 8.41
CA ASP A 50 7.12 21.55 7.07
C ASP A 50 8.18 21.25 6.00
N LYS A 51 9.42 21.02 6.44
CA LYS A 51 10.55 20.64 5.59
C LYS A 51 10.68 19.14 5.40
N LYS A 52 9.81 18.33 6.03
CA LYS A 52 9.85 16.85 5.99
C LYS A 52 11.21 16.29 6.40
N MET A 53 11.92 17.02 7.27
CA MET A 53 13.21 16.62 7.82
C MET A 53 13.01 15.77 9.06
N TYR A 54 13.84 14.74 9.23
CA TYR A 54 13.76 13.86 10.40
C TYR A 54 15.04 13.08 10.65
N LEU A 55 15.15 12.56 11.86
CA LEU A 55 16.21 11.64 12.26
C LEU A 55 15.76 10.19 12.13
N ALA A 56 16.68 9.35 11.69
CA ALA A 56 16.56 7.90 11.67
C ALA A 56 17.83 7.26 12.22
N ILE A 57 17.72 6.10 12.86
CA ILE A 57 18.89 5.33 13.31
C ILE A 57 19.27 4.29 12.24
N THR A 58 20.52 4.32 11.81
CA THR A 58 21.10 3.34 10.89
C THR A 58 21.74 2.22 11.72
N PRO A 59 21.26 0.96 11.63
CA PRO A 59 21.81 -0.14 12.40
C PRO A 59 23.26 -0.42 11.99
N ARG A 60 24.05 -0.96 12.93
CA ARG A 60 25.30 -1.62 12.59
C ARG A 60 25.05 -2.73 11.55
N VAL A 61 25.88 -2.76 10.51
CA VAL A 61 25.93 -3.83 9.52
C VAL A 61 27.32 -4.44 9.54
N ASN A 62 27.39 -5.74 9.84
CA ASN A 62 28.67 -6.44 9.97
C ASN A 62 29.11 -7.09 8.66
N ASN A 63 30.41 -7.31 8.52
CA ASN A 63 31.02 -8.10 7.44
C ASN A 63 30.73 -7.56 6.02
N LEU A 64 30.56 -6.25 5.89
CA LEU A 64 30.54 -5.61 4.58
C LEU A 64 31.89 -5.78 3.90
N THR A 65 31.87 -5.69 2.57
CA THR A 65 33.05 -5.86 1.74
C THR A 65 33.20 -4.62 0.88
N VAL A 66 34.41 -4.07 0.80
CA VAL A 66 34.69 -2.99 -0.15
C VAL A 66 34.53 -3.53 -1.56
N GLU A 67 33.53 -3.02 -2.27
CA GLU A 67 33.22 -3.38 -3.65
C GLU A 67 33.99 -2.49 -4.63
N GLU A 68 34.26 -3.02 -5.82
CA GLU A 68 34.87 -2.26 -6.91
C GLU A 68 33.98 -1.05 -7.27
N GLY A 69 34.59 0.14 -7.39
CA GLY A 69 33.87 1.38 -7.67
C GLY A 69 33.14 2.01 -6.49
N SER A 70 33.13 1.39 -5.31
CA SER A 70 32.66 2.04 -4.08
C SER A 70 33.53 3.26 -3.72
N ALA A 71 32.98 4.21 -2.95
CA ALA A 71 33.73 5.39 -2.49
C ALA A 71 35.05 4.98 -1.79
N TYR A 72 35.01 3.95 -0.95
CA TYR A 72 36.20 3.43 -0.28
C TYR A 72 37.25 2.86 -1.24
N ALA A 73 36.83 2.16 -2.31
CA ALA A 73 37.75 1.65 -3.31
C ALA A 73 38.40 2.78 -4.11
N VAL A 74 37.63 3.81 -4.47
CA VAL A 74 38.12 5.02 -5.15
C VAL A 74 39.13 5.78 -4.26
N ASP A 75 38.87 5.83 -2.96
CA ASP A 75 39.73 6.47 -1.96
C ASP A 75 40.95 5.60 -1.56
N GLY A 76 41.14 4.44 -2.21
CA GLY A 76 42.35 3.61 -2.08
C GLY A 76 42.27 2.48 -1.06
N VAL A 77 41.09 2.17 -0.50
CA VAL A 77 40.89 0.96 0.31
C VAL A 77 40.83 -0.26 -0.62
N ALA A 78 41.56 -1.32 -0.29
CA ALA A 78 41.62 -2.51 -1.13
C ALA A 78 40.22 -3.15 -1.31
N VAL A 79 39.88 -3.45 -2.57
CA VAL A 79 38.67 -4.24 -2.89
C VAL A 79 38.75 -5.58 -2.18
N GLY A 80 37.66 -5.99 -1.54
CA GLY A 80 37.62 -7.19 -0.72
C GLY A 80 37.89 -6.95 0.78
N THR A 81 38.34 -5.76 1.19
CA THR A 81 38.51 -5.45 2.62
C THR A 81 37.18 -5.58 3.35
N LYS A 82 37.19 -6.37 4.43
CA LYS A 82 36.04 -6.54 5.33
C LYS A 82 35.97 -5.39 6.33
N TYR A 83 34.77 -4.85 6.54
CA TYR A 83 34.53 -3.85 7.55
C TYR A 83 33.12 -3.95 8.12
N ASP A 84 32.95 -3.42 9.32
CA ASP A 84 31.65 -3.23 9.94
C ASP A 84 31.26 -1.76 9.78
N TYR A 85 30.03 -1.50 9.34
CA TYR A 85 29.47 -0.16 9.30
C TYR A 85 28.73 0.08 10.60
N LEU A 86 29.21 1.03 11.41
CA LEU A 86 28.77 1.22 12.79
C LEU A 86 27.40 1.89 12.89
N THR A 87 26.72 1.69 14.02
CA THR A 87 25.43 2.36 14.28
C THR A 87 25.63 3.88 14.36
N HIS A 88 24.78 4.64 13.67
CA HIS A 88 24.77 6.10 13.71
C HIS A 88 23.36 6.65 13.46
N ILE A 89 23.19 7.95 13.62
CA ILE A 89 21.94 8.65 13.33
C ILE A 89 22.12 9.41 12.02
N ASP A 90 21.18 9.26 11.12
CA ASP A 90 21.09 10.06 9.89
C ASP A 90 20.00 11.11 10.02
N LEU A 91 20.26 12.27 9.44
CA LEU A 91 19.26 13.29 9.14
C LEU A 91 18.83 13.13 7.68
N ARG A 92 17.53 12.91 7.47
CA ARG A 92 16.93 13.16 6.17
C ARG A 92 16.72 14.67 6.01
N ASN A 93 17.38 15.27 5.03
CA ASN A 93 17.25 16.69 4.74
C ASN A 93 15.95 17.01 3.97
N GLU A 94 15.71 18.29 3.71
CA GLU A 94 14.49 18.77 3.04
C GLU A 94 14.36 18.29 1.58
N HIS A 95 15.48 17.93 0.94
CA HIS A 95 15.50 17.33 -0.40
C HIS A 95 15.30 15.81 -0.39
N GLY A 96 15.24 15.21 0.80
CA GLY A 96 15.03 13.78 0.99
C GLY A 96 16.29 12.93 0.96
N ASN A 97 17.47 13.54 0.95
CA ASN A 97 18.76 12.85 1.04
C ASN A 97 19.15 12.66 2.50
N PHE A 98 19.95 11.63 2.78
CA PHE A 98 20.43 11.30 4.12
C PHE A 98 21.86 11.77 4.30
N VAL A 99 22.15 12.31 5.48
CA VAL A 99 23.50 12.68 5.90
C VAL A 99 23.71 12.23 7.35
N PRO A 100 24.94 11.80 7.73
CA PRO A 100 25.26 11.54 9.12
C PRO A 100 24.96 12.78 9.97
N TRP A 101 24.30 12.57 11.10
CA TRP A 101 23.84 13.65 11.98
C TRP A 101 24.48 13.56 13.36
N GLN A 102 24.85 14.73 13.87
CA GLN A 102 25.32 14.91 15.24
C GLN A 102 24.46 16.00 15.91
N PRO A 103 24.00 15.78 17.16
CA PRO A 103 23.22 16.77 17.87
C PRO A 103 24.04 18.01 18.17
N THR A 104 23.46 19.19 17.93
CA THR A 104 23.99 20.45 18.47
C THR A 104 23.66 20.58 19.96
N GLN A 105 24.26 21.55 20.65
CA GLN A 105 23.88 21.88 22.02
C GLN A 105 22.39 22.26 22.11
N GLU A 106 21.86 22.98 21.12
CA GLU A 106 20.45 23.36 21.07
C GLU A 106 19.54 22.14 20.92
N ASP A 107 19.93 21.18 20.08
CA ASP A 107 19.18 19.93 19.89
C ASP A 107 19.09 19.11 21.17
N MET A 108 20.20 19.03 21.92
CA MET A 108 20.24 18.31 23.20
C MET A 108 19.35 18.95 24.27
N MET A 109 19.18 20.28 24.22
CA MET A 109 18.39 21.04 25.19
C MET A 109 16.94 21.28 24.74
N ALA A 110 16.57 20.82 23.53
CA ALA A 110 15.25 21.03 22.97
C ALA A 110 14.17 20.14 23.62
N CYS A 111 12.96 20.70 23.68
CA CYS A 111 11.77 20.05 24.25
C CYS A 111 10.62 19.90 23.23
N ASP A 112 10.89 20.15 21.95
CA ASP A 112 9.93 20.11 20.84
C ASP A 112 10.16 18.92 19.91
N TRP A 113 10.78 17.85 20.41
CA TRP A 113 10.91 16.61 19.66
C TRP A 113 9.56 15.90 19.53
N GLU A 114 9.27 15.39 18.36
CA GLU A 114 8.02 14.71 18.07
C GLU A 114 8.24 13.53 17.14
N PHE A 115 7.27 12.61 17.12
CA PHE A 115 7.24 11.62 16.06
C PHE A 115 7.01 12.32 14.72
N VAL A 116 7.73 11.85 13.70
CA VAL A 116 7.35 12.16 12.33
C VAL A 116 5.99 11.53 12.12
N LYS A 117 4.95 12.37 12.03
CA LYS A 117 3.69 11.93 11.49
C LYS A 117 4.01 11.50 10.07
N GLU A 118 3.99 10.20 9.82
CA GLU A 118 3.90 9.73 8.46
C GLU A 118 2.68 10.47 7.88
N THR A 119 2.90 11.40 6.95
CA THR A 119 1.84 11.67 5.97
C THR A 119 1.75 10.35 5.24
N VAL A 120 0.88 9.49 5.75
CA VAL A 120 0.63 8.18 5.21
C VAL A 120 0.18 8.40 3.77
N LYS A 121 1.12 8.36 2.82
CA LYS A 121 0.84 7.59 1.62
C LYS A 121 0.58 6.20 2.17
N PRO A 122 -0.63 5.63 2.00
CA PRO A 122 -0.97 4.35 2.59
C PRO A 122 0.10 3.32 2.20
N LYS A 123 0.98 3.00 3.15
CA LYS A 123 1.71 1.74 3.09
C LYS A 123 0.65 0.66 3.18
N PRO A 124 0.71 -0.38 2.33
CA PRO A 124 -0.30 -1.41 2.32
C PRO A 124 -0.42 -1.97 3.74
N LYS A 125 -1.63 -1.94 4.30
CA LYS A 125 -1.98 -2.75 5.48
C LYS A 125 -1.44 -4.18 5.17
N PRO A 126 -0.83 -4.91 6.13
CA PRO A 126 -0.57 -6.35 5.93
C PRO A 126 -1.85 -6.95 5.38
N PRO A 127 -1.82 -7.75 4.28
CA PRO A 127 -2.97 -7.93 3.40
C PRO A 127 -4.18 -8.25 4.26
N ALA A 128 -5.07 -7.25 4.41
CA ALA A 128 -6.33 -7.46 5.08
C ALA A 128 -6.91 -8.67 4.35
N LYS A 129 -7.30 -9.74 5.05
CA LYS A 129 -7.96 -10.82 4.33
C LYS A 129 -9.21 -10.20 3.69
N PRO A 130 -9.48 -10.45 2.40
CA PRO A 130 -10.70 -9.94 1.79
C PRO A 130 -11.88 -10.44 2.63
N ALA A 131 -12.78 -9.53 3.00
CA ALA A 131 -14.04 -9.87 3.64
C ALA A 131 -14.86 -10.78 2.72
N TYR A 132 -14.80 -10.52 1.41
CA TYR A 132 -15.42 -11.33 0.38
C TYR A 132 -14.52 -11.46 -0.86
N GLN A 133 -14.62 -12.60 -1.53
CA GLN A 133 -13.82 -13.03 -2.65
C GLN A 133 -14.68 -13.78 -3.66
N LEU A 134 -14.60 -13.37 -4.92
CA LEU A 134 -15.25 -14.03 -6.05
C LEU A 134 -14.20 -14.27 -7.13
N LYS A 135 -14.01 -15.53 -7.52
CA LYS A 135 -13.10 -15.95 -8.57
C LYS A 135 -13.89 -16.57 -9.72
N ALA A 136 -13.55 -16.20 -10.94
CA ALA A 136 -14.21 -16.69 -12.15
C ALA A 136 -13.27 -16.71 -13.35
N ARG A 137 -13.70 -17.36 -14.43
CA ARG A 137 -13.16 -17.13 -15.77
C ARG A 137 -14.05 -16.14 -16.49
N LEU A 138 -13.45 -15.07 -16.96
CA LEU A 138 -14.10 -14.04 -17.75
C LEU A 138 -13.59 -14.13 -19.19
N THR A 139 -14.50 -14.34 -20.13
CA THR A 139 -14.26 -14.03 -21.54
C THR A 139 -14.77 -12.63 -21.80
N VAL A 140 -13.88 -11.73 -22.21
CA VAL A 140 -14.25 -10.33 -22.48
C VAL A 140 -15.01 -10.26 -23.79
N GLY A 141 -16.25 -9.81 -23.75
CA GLY A 141 -17.03 -9.44 -24.93
C GLY A 141 -17.05 -7.93 -25.12
N GLU A 142 -17.65 -7.54 -26.25
CA GLU A 142 -17.86 -6.15 -26.62
C GLU A 142 -19.32 -5.96 -27.04
N HIS A 143 -19.91 -4.83 -26.66
CA HIS A 143 -21.21 -4.40 -27.17
C HIS A 143 -21.12 -2.98 -27.74
N LYS A 144 -21.45 -2.83 -29.03
CA LYS A 144 -21.50 -1.54 -29.77
C LYS A 144 -20.22 -0.70 -29.67
N SER A 145 -19.06 -1.31 -29.41
CA SER A 145 -17.79 -0.61 -29.15
C SER A 145 -17.86 0.41 -28.01
N GLN A 146 -18.84 0.27 -27.12
CA GLN A 146 -19.07 1.15 -25.98
C GLN A 146 -18.97 0.42 -24.65
N TYR A 147 -19.17 -0.89 -24.64
CA TYR A 147 -19.12 -1.70 -23.42
C TYR A 147 -18.19 -2.87 -23.64
N PHE A 148 -17.36 -3.13 -22.64
CA PHE A 148 -16.39 -4.22 -22.65
C PHE A 148 -16.49 -5.01 -21.36
N GLY A 149 -16.49 -6.34 -21.44
CA GLY A 149 -16.58 -7.22 -20.27
C GLY A 149 -17.61 -8.33 -20.46
N TYR A 150 -18.40 -8.59 -19.41
CA TYR A 150 -19.47 -9.58 -19.42
C TYR A 150 -20.82 -8.93 -19.09
N ALA A 151 -21.85 -9.29 -19.84
CA ALA A 151 -23.23 -9.01 -19.51
C ALA A 151 -24.13 -10.13 -20.04
N ASP A 152 -25.12 -10.52 -19.23
CA ASP A 152 -26.21 -11.41 -19.62
C ASP A 152 -27.55 -10.73 -19.25
N ILE A 153 -27.91 -9.71 -20.02
CA ILE A 153 -29.06 -8.87 -19.76
C ILE A 153 -30.20 -9.28 -20.69
N HIS A 154 -31.19 -9.96 -20.10
CA HIS A 154 -32.40 -10.43 -20.78
C HIS A 154 -33.67 -10.00 -20.01
N GLY A 155 -34.75 -9.70 -20.73
CA GLY A 155 -36.05 -9.31 -20.16
C GLY A 155 -36.20 -7.81 -19.84
N THR A 156 -35.39 -6.93 -20.43
CA THR A 156 -35.44 -5.46 -20.27
C THR A 156 -35.50 -4.73 -21.61
N THR A 157 -35.69 -3.41 -21.59
CA THR A 157 -35.69 -2.58 -22.82
C THR A 157 -34.32 -2.51 -23.51
N THR A 158 -33.25 -2.91 -22.82
CA THR A 158 -31.87 -2.95 -23.30
C THR A 158 -31.33 -4.38 -23.22
N ASP A 159 -32.01 -5.32 -23.86
CA ASP A 159 -31.55 -6.71 -23.91
C ASP A 159 -30.29 -6.83 -24.76
N TYR A 160 -29.23 -7.34 -24.14
CA TYR A 160 -28.00 -7.70 -24.82
C TYR A 160 -27.19 -8.67 -23.98
N SER A 161 -26.36 -9.45 -24.66
CA SER A 161 -25.35 -10.29 -24.02
C SER A 161 -23.99 -10.02 -24.64
N MET A 162 -22.95 -10.09 -23.82
CA MET A 162 -21.56 -10.02 -24.24
C MET A 162 -20.68 -10.81 -23.30
N GLY A 163 -19.62 -11.38 -23.85
CA GLY A 163 -18.63 -12.12 -23.08
C GLY A 163 -19.19 -13.44 -22.51
N ARG A 164 -18.45 -14.02 -21.58
CA ARG A 164 -18.85 -15.24 -20.87
C ARG A 164 -18.31 -15.22 -19.45
N TRP A 165 -19.13 -15.67 -18.50
CA TRP A 165 -18.78 -15.79 -17.10
C TRP A 165 -18.85 -17.24 -16.66
N GLU A 166 -17.77 -17.75 -16.06
CA GLU A 166 -17.75 -19.07 -15.42
C GLU A 166 -17.23 -18.93 -13.99
N GLU A 167 -18.13 -19.01 -13.01
CA GLU A 167 -17.76 -18.95 -11.60
C GLU A 167 -16.86 -20.14 -11.19
N ILE A 168 -15.74 -19.84 -10.52
CA ILE A 168 -14.82 -20.84 -9.95
C ILE A 168 -15.11 -21.00 -8.45
N SER A 169 -15.19 -19.87 -7.72
CA SER A 169 -15.47 -19.86 -6.29
C SER A 169 -16.07 -18.52 -5.87
N ASN A 170 -17.05 -18.55 -4.98
CA ASN A 170 -17.75 -17.35 -4.53
C ASN A 170 -18.08 -17.51 -3.04
N ASN A 171 -17.50 -16.67 -2.18
CA ASN A 171 -17.84 -16.61 -0.75
C ASN A 171 -18.67 -15.35 -0.41
N THR A 172 -19.15 -14.65 -1.44
CA THR A 172 -20.05 -13.51 -1.29
C THR A 172 -21.50 -14.00 -1.13
N LEU A 173 -22.42 -13.11 -0.75
CA LEU A 173 -23.87 -13.37 -0.79
C LEU A 173 -24.44 -13.08 -2.19
N ILE A 174 -23.61 -12.67 -3.17
CA ILE A 174 -24.04 -12.53 -4.56
C ILE A 174 -24.59 -13.91 -4.98
N PRO A 175 -25.87 -14.02 -5.35
CA PRO A 175 -26.41 -15.27 -5.86
C PRO A 175 -25.59 -15.73 -7.06
N LYS A 176 -25.61 -17.03 -7.38
CA LYS A 176 -24.73 -17.73 -8.35
C LYS A 176 -24.63 -17.14 -9.78
N ASN A 177 -25.26 -16.01 -10.08
CA ASN A 177 -25.24 -15.37 -11.39
C ASN A 177 -25.10 -13.84 -11.25
N ILE A 178 -23.85 -13.35 -11.33
CA ILE A 178 -23.61 -11.95 -11.69
C ILE A 178 -24.30 -11.67 -13.03
N ARG A 179 -25.03 -10.57 -13.13
CA ARG A 179 -25.74 -10.17 -14.36
C ARG A 179 -24.82 -9.42 -15.29
N GLU A 180 -23.96 -8.58 -14.73
CA GLU A 180 -23.04 -7.76 -15.48
C GLU A 180 -21.77 -7.49 -14.68
N PHE A 181 -20.63 -7.63 -15.36
CA PHE A 181 -19.38 -6.97 -15.00
C PHE A 181 -18.76 -6.36 -16.25
N SER A 182 -18.94 -5.05 -16.42
CA SER A 182 -18.55 -4.34 -17.64
C SER A 182 -17.94 -2.97 -17.33
N VAL A 183 -17.27 -2.40 -18.33
CA VAL A 183 -16.85 -0.99 -18.33
C VAL A 183 -17.46 -0.26 -19.51
N ALA A 184 -17.99 0.94 -19.25
CA ALA A 184 -18.49 1.84 -20.29
C ALA A 184 -17.32 2.65 -20.88
N HIS A 185 -16.82 2.22 -22.03
CA HIS A 185 -15.82 2.92 -22.83
C HIS A 185 -16.50 3.89 -23.81
N SER A 186 -17.17 4.91 -23.28
CA SER A 186 -17.85 5.92 -24.09
C SER A 186 -17.90 7.26 -23.36
N ASN A 187 -18.12 8.34 -24.11
CA ASN A 187 -18.36 9.67 -23.54
C ASN A 187 -19.78 9.85 -22.98
N HIS A 188 -20.60 8.78 -22.92
CA HIS A 188 -21.94 8.83 -22.35
C HIS A 188 -21.90 8.64 -20.83
N SER A 189 -22.80 9.32 -20.13
CA SER A 189 -22.80 9.35 -18.66
C SER A 189 -23.36 8.05 -18.05
N PRO A 190 -22.66 7.44 -17.07
CA PRO A 190 -21.33 7.78 -16.56
C PRO A 190 -20.20 7.18 -17.43
N PRO A 191 -19.24 7.98 -17.94
CA PRO A 191 -18.16 7.48 -18.78
C PRO A 191 -17.12 6.76 -17.92
N HIS A 192 -16.45 5.74 -18.48
CA HIS A 192 -15.29 5.07 -17.91
C HIS A 192 -15.49 4.50 -16.48
N CYS A 193 -16.67 3.96 -16.22
CA CYS A 193 -17.02 3.35 -14.95
C CYS A 193 -17.19 1.84 -15.09
N PHE A 194 -16.68 1.10 -14.11
CA PHE A 194 -16.98 -0.32 -13.99
C PHE A 194 -18.31 -0.53 -13.29
N VAL A 195 -19.09 -1.49 -13.78
CA VAL A 195 -20.43 -1.80 -13.31
C VAL A 195 -20.43 -3.23 -12.82
N ILE A 196 -20.93 -3.45 -11.59
CA ILE A 196 -21.34 -4.78 -11.11
C ILE A 196 -22.85 -4.74 -10.85
N SER A 197 -23.60 -5.63 -11.50
CA SER A 197 -25.04 -5.79 -11.29
C SER A 197 -25.45 -7.26 -11.19
N GLU A 198 -26.60 -7.52 -10.56
CA GLU A 198 -27.16 -8.86 -10.38
C GLU A 198 -28.61 -9.00 -10.89
N LYS A 199 -29.11 -10.25 -10.87
CA LYS A 199 -30.41 -10.60 -11.44
C LYS A 199 -31.57 -10.57 -10.43
N ASN A 200 -31.38 -10.83 -9.13
CA ASN A 200 -32.51 -11.26 -8.28
C ASN A 200 -32.62 -10.73 -6.84
N ASN A 201 -31.68 -9.98 -6.25
CA ASN A 201 -31.94 -9.42 -4.90
C ASN A 201 -31.17 -8.13 -4.54
N SER A 202 -31.49 -7.06 -5.26
CA SER A 202 -30.71 -5.82 -5.31
C SER A 202 -30.33 -5.14 -3.98
N SER A 203 -31.05 -5.38 -2.89
CA SER A 203 -30.69 -4.81 -1.58
C SER A 203 -29.47 -5.48 -0.95
N GLU A 204 -29.26 -6.77 -1.19
CA GLU A 204 -28.23 -7.57 -0.49
C GLU A 204 -26.81 -7.24 -1.00
N ILE A 205 -26.62 -7.06 -2.31
CA ILE A 205 -25.33 -6.65 -2.87
C ILE A 205 -24.90 -5.28 -2.35
N LYS A 206 -25.83 -4.34 -2.28
CA LYS A 206 -25.57 -3.01 -1.75
C LYS A 206 -25.13 -3.09 -0.28
N GLU A 207 -25.87 -3.83 0.55
CA GLU A 207 -25.55 -3.98 1.98
C GLU A 207 -24.21 -4.68 2.21
N GLN A 208 -23.91 -5.69 1.40
CA GLN A 208 -22.70 -6.50 1.58
C GLN A 208 -21.44 -5.84 1.01
N LEU A 209 -21.53 -5.26 -0.20
CA LEU A 209 -20.39 -4.85 -1.00
C LEU A 209 -20.32 -3.34 -1.25
N GLY A 210 -21.42 -2.61 -1.08
CA GLY A 210 -21.49 -1.18 -1.42
C GLY A 210 -20.54 -0.30 -0.62
N SER A 211 -20.19 -0.69 0.60
CA SER A 211 -19.19 0.01 1.44
C SER A 211 -17.80 -0.63 1.42
N LYS A 212 -17.61 -1.70 0.64
CA LYS A 212 -16.33 -2.43 0.57
C LYS A 212 -15.46 -1.84 -0.53
N ARG A 213 -14.15 -1.80 -0.27
CA ARG A 213 -13.15 -1.49 -1.29
C ARG A 213 -12.93 -2.72 -2.18
N LEU A 214 -12.98 -2.56 -3.49
CA LEU A 214 -12.77 -3.62 -4.47
C LEU A 214 -11.36 -3.55 -5.08
N ILE A 215 -10.61 -4.65 -4.98
CA ILE A 215 -9.37 -4.87 -5.74
C ILE A 215 -9.58 -6.09 -6.64
N ILE A 216 -9.31 -5.91 -7.93
CA ILE A 216 -9.37 -6.98 -8.93
C ILE A 216 -7.97 -7.55 -9.17
N LYS A 217 -7.84 -8.87 -9.18
CA LYS A 217 -6.64 -9.55 -9.66
C LYS A 217 -6.92 -10.26 -10.97
N CYS A 218 -6.07 -10.01 -11.95
CA CYS A 218 -6.16 -10.60 -13.28
C CYS A 218 -4.77 -10.59 -13.92
N LEU A 219 -4.37 -11.69 -14.59
CA LEU A 219 -3.07 -11.81 -15.27
C LEU A 219 -1.87 -11.42 -14.39
N ASN A 220 -1.88 -11.83 -13.10
CA ASN A 220 -0.87 -11.50 -12.09
C ASN A 220 -0.70 -9.99 -11.79
N LYS A 221 -1.69 -9.17 -12.15
CA LYS A 221 -1.77 -7.75 -11.79
C LYS A 221 -2.94 -7.50 -10.86
N GLU A 222 -2.83 -6.48 -10.03
CA GLU A 222 -3.88 -6.01 -9.13
C GLU A 222 -4.36 -4.62 -9.61
N TYR A 223 -5.67 -4.37 -9.52
CA TYR A 223 -6.31 -3.13 -9.94
C TYR A 223 -7.27 -2.66 -8.85
N ASP A 224 -6.99 -1.53 -8.22
CA ASP A 224 -7.80 -0.94 -7.16
C ASP A 224 -8.91 -0.05 -7.73
N LEU A 225 -10.15 -0.54 -7.63
CA LEU A 225 -11.34 0.19 -8.09
C LEU A 225 -11.96 1.06 -7.00
N GLY A 226 -11.43 1.03 -5.78
CA GLY A 226 -11.96 1.80 -4.66
C GLY A 226 -13.32 1.28 -4.18
N VAL A 227 -14.12 2.18 -3.61
CA VAL A 227 -15.46 1.89 -3.09
C VAL A 227 -16.50 2.29 -4.14
N ALA A 228 -17.54 1.47 -4.28
CA ALA A 228 -18.61 1.74 -5.25
C ALA A 228 -19.46 2.94 -4.85
N GLU A 229 -19.90 3.71 -5.84
CA GLU A 229 -21.08 4.54 -5.72
C GLU A 229 -22.33 3.73 -6.05
N ILE A 230 -23.36 3.89 -5.22
CA ILE A 230 -24.62 3.16 -5.42
C ILE A 230 -25.48 3.96 -6.38
N TYR A 231 -25.69 3.42 -7.58
CA TYR A 231 -26.51 4.02 -8.62
C TYR A 231 -27.80 3.19 -8.80
N TYR A 232 -28.95 3.87 -8.91
CA TYR A 232 -30.29 3.24 -9.05
C TYR A 232 -30.58 2.04 -8.14
N VAL A 233 -30.17 2.09 -6.86
CA VAL A 233 -30.44 1.09 -5.80
C VAL A 233 -29.81 -0.29 -6.01
N ILE A 234 -29.47 -0.67 -7.24
CA ILE A 234 -29.20 -2.06 -7.65
C ILE A 234 -27.84 -2.27 -8.33
N THR A 235 -27.06 -1.20 -8.49
CA THR A 235 -25.82 -1.21 -9.27
C THR A 235 -24.67 -0.62 -8.47
N LEU A 236 -23.57 -1.39 -8.38
CA LEU A 236 -22.30 -0.90 -7.87
C LEU A 236 -21.54 -0.25 -9.03
N LEU A 237 -21.31 1.06 -8.92
CA LEU A 237 -20.59 1.83 -9.91
C LEU A 237 -19.21 2.21 -9.37
N TYR A 238 -18.16 1.74 -10.01
CA TYR A 238 -16.79 2.10 -9.66
C TYR A 238 -16.29 3.18 -10.61
N LYS A 239 -16.06 4.38 -10.06
CA LYS A 239 -15.57 5.53 -10.81
C LYS A 239 -14.14 5.33 -11.29
N GLN A 240 -13.78 6.11 -12.30
CA GLN A 240 -12.45 6.06 -12.88
C GLN A 240 -11.35 6.42 -11.85
N THR A 241 -10.38 5.52 -11.72
CA THR A 241 -9.10 5.66 -11.02
C THR A 241 -7.96 5.33 -12.00
N GLU A 242 -6.71 5.59 -11.63
CA GLU A 242 -5.55 5.19 -12.43
C GLU A 242 -5.54 3.67 -12.72
N ASP A 243 -5.83 2.87 -11.69
CA ASP A 243 -5.91 1.42 -11.80
C ASP A 243 -7.12 0.94 -12.62
N SER A 244 -8.28 1.60 -12.49
CA SER A 244 -9.44 1.23 -13.29
C SER A 244 -9.23 1.57 -14.77
N SER A 245 -8.54 2.67 -15.09
CA SER A 245 -8.18 3.00 -16.48
C SER A 245 -7.27 1.92 -17.08
N ALA A 246 -6.28 1.43 -16.33
CA ALA A 246 -5.43 0.34 -16.79
C ALA A 246 -6.20 -0.98 -17.00
N LEU A 247 -7.19 -1.26 -16.14
CA LEU A 247 -8.07 -2.42 -16.30
C LEU A 247 -9.01 -2.28 -17.51
N GLU A 248 -9.52 -1.07 -17.77
CA GLU A 248 -10.32 -0.76 -18.95
C GLU A 248 -9.55 -1.00 -20.24
N GLU A 249 -8.30 -0.50 -20.33
CA GLU A 249 -7.41 -0.76 -21.47
C GLU A 249 -7.15 -2.26 -21.67
N LEU A 250 -7.01 -3.01 -20.57
CA LEU A 250 -6.90 -4.47 -20.64
C LEU A 250 -8.15 -5.10 -21.25
N PHE A 251 -9.35 -4.63 -20.87
CA PHE A 251 -10.61 -5.16 -21.40
C PHE A 251 -10.75 -4.85 -22.89
N VAL A 252 -10.50 -3.61 -23.29
CA VAL A 252 -10.53 -3.18 -24.70
C VAL A 252 -9.55 -4.00 -25.56
N SER A 253 -8.33 -4.25 -25.08
CA SER A 253 -7.31 -5.02 -25.80
C SER A 253 -7.46 -6.55 -25.71
N SER A 254 -8.41 -7.04 -24.92
CA SER A 254 -8.62 -8.48 -24.65
C SER A 254 -9.97 -9.01 -25.09
N VAL A 255 -10.70 -8.29 -25.94
CA VAL A 255 -11.95 -8.78 -26.56
C VAL A 255 -11.72 -10.18 -27.18
N GLY A 256 -12.60 -11.11 -26.85
CA GLY A 256 -12.56 -12.52 -27.27
C GLY A 256 -11.60 -13.41 -26.46
N LYS A 257 -10.75 -12.84 -25.59
CA LYS A 257 -9.84 -13.63 -24.74
C LYS A 257 -10.51 -13.99 -23.42
N THR A 258 -10.08 -15.12 -22.86
CA THR A 258 -10.52 -15.63 -21.55
C THR A 258 -9.37 -15.61 -20.56
N PHE A 259 -9.62 -15.11 -19.35
CA PHE A 259 -8.66 -15.16 -18.25
C PHE A 259 -9.36 -15.36 -16.90
N GLU A 260 -8.59 -15.83 -15.92
CA GLU A 260 -9.06 -15.86 -14.53
C GLU A 260 -9.05 -14.44 -13.95
N ILE A 261 -10.15 -14.08 -13.32
CA ILE A 261 -10.36 -12.83 -12.62
C ILE A 261 -10.80 -13.12 -11.19
N GLU A 262 -10.26 -12.36 -10.25
CA GLU A 262 -10.57 -12.46 -8.83
C GLU A 262 -10.96 -11.09 -8.28
N PHE A 263 -12.19 -10.96 -7.80
CA PHE A 263 -12.64 -9.80 -7.04
C PHE A 263 -12.34 -10.02 -5.57
N ASN A 264 -11.66 -9.07 -4.95
CA ASN A 264 -11.36 -9.06 -3.53
C ASN A 264 -11.97 -7.81 -2.89
N PHE A 265 -12.94 -8.01 -2.00
CA PHE A 265 -13.65 -6.96 -1.29
C PHE A 265 -13.10 -6.83 0.13
N PHE A 266 -12.63 -5.65 0.51
CA PHE A 266 -12.05 -5.39 1.83
C PHE A 266 -12.94 -4.44 2.63
N ASP A 267 -12.94 -4.62 3.96
CA ASP A 267 -13.42 -3.59 4.87
C ASP A 267 -12.44 -2.41 4.83
N ASP A 268 -12.93 -1.23 4.44
CA ASP A 268 -12.12 -0.01 4.39
C ASP A 268 -11.92 0.60 5.79
#